data_AF-A0AAW2M9M2-F1
#
_entry.id   AF-A0AAW2M9M2-F1
#
_cell.length_a   1.000
_cell.length_b   1.000
_cell.length_c   1.000
_cell.angle_alpha   90.00
_cell.angle_beta   90.00
_cell.angle_gamma   90.00
#
_symmetry.space_group_name_H-M   'P 1'
#
loop_
_entity.id
_entity.type
_entity.pdbx_description
1 polymer ?
#
loop_
_entity_poly.entity_id
_entity_poly.type
_entity_poly.pdbx_seq_one_letter_code
_entity_poly.pdbx_strand_id
1 'polypeptide(L)'
;MNSEASAVKLPECFSSVIPGWFSEISPMWPVWMFLSSTYGKVLVLDGVIQLTERDECAYQEMITHLPLCSIPNPKKVLVIGGGDGGVLREVSRHSSVEKIDICEIDKMVVDVSKQFFPRVAVGFDDPRVTLHIGDGVAFLKAVPEGTYDAVIVDSSDPIGPAQELFEKPFFQSVAKALRPGGVMHSAAFSLPSFARKVIESIDRVCRGARRRRFRIYYYKMYIRAKFSITTPI
;
A
#
# COMPACT_ATOMS: atom_id res chain seq x y z
N MET A 1 9.73 -8.12 -46.46
CA MET A 1 9.77 -8.02 -44.98
C MET A 1 9.40 -6.60 -44.61
N ASN A 2 8.10 -6.34 -44.40
CA ASN A 2 7.63 -5.07 -43.83
C ASN A 2 6.98 -5.42 -42.49
N SER A 3 7.66 -5.13 -41.39
CA SER A 3 7.10 -5.19 -40.05
C SER A 3 6.41 -3.86 -39.77
N GLU A 4 5.10 -3.79 -40.03
CA GLU A 4 4.26 -2.75 -39.43
C GLU A 4 4.24 -2.98 -37.92
N ALA A 5 4.86 -2.07 -37.18
CA ALA A 5 4.63 -1.96 -35.74
C ALA A 5 3.15 -1.60 -35.55
N SER A 6 2.35 -2.54 -35.07
CA SER A 6 0.95 -2.30 -34.75
C SER A 6 0.86 -1.18 -33.72
N ALA A 7 0.29 -0.04 -34.11
CA ALA A 7 -0.03 1.03 -33.19
C ALA A 7 -1.05 0.49 -32.17
N VAL A 8 -0.59 0.28 -30.93
CA VAL A 8 -1.47 -0.10 -29.82
C VAL A 8 -2.45 1.04 -29.61
N LYS A 9 -3.72 0.79 -29.90
CA LYS A 9 -4.80 1.76 -29.71
C LYS A 9 -4.94 2.00 -28.20
N LEU A 10 -4.59 3.21 -27.75
CA LEU A 10 -4.72 3.58 -26.33
C LEU A 10 -6.22 3.58 -25.95
N PRO A 11 -6.61 3.04 -24.78
CA PRO A 11 -8.00 3.06 -24.33
C PRO A 11 -8.50 4.50 -24.09
N GLU A 12 -9.82 4.72 -24.17
CA GLU A 12 -10.47 6.05 -24.16
C GLU A 12 -10.15 6.91 -22.92
N CYS A 13 -9.66 6.29 -21.84
CA CYS A 13 -9.21 6.92 -20.59
C CYS A 13 -7.80 7.54 -20.66
N PHE A 14 -7.08 7.37 -21.77
CA PHE A 14 -5.84 8.09 -22.03
C PHE A 14 -6.12 9.46 -22.61
N SER A 15 -5.53 10.50 -22.00
CA SER A 15 -5.65 11.87 -22.48
C SER A 15 -5.16 11.97 -23.92
N SER A 16 -6.07 12.35 -24.81
CA SER A 16 -5.74 12.72 -26.19
C SER A 16 -4.91 14.00 -26.28
N VAL A 17 -4.84 14.78 -25.20
CA VAL A 17 -4.12 16.05 -25.10
C VAL A 17 -2.66 15.83 -24.65
N ILE A 18 -2.41 14.84 -23.78
CA ILE A 18 -1.06 14.54 -23.30
C ILE A 18 -0.78 13.04 -23.47
N PRO A 19 0.01 12.65 -24.49
CA PRO A 19 0.39 11.27 -24.72
C PRO A 19 1.02 10.64 -23.46
N GLY A 20 0.53 9.46 -23.06
CA GLY A 20 1.04 8.73 -21.90
C GLY A 20 0.42 9.11 -20.54
N TRP A 21 -0.66 9.90 -20.55
CA TRP A 21 -1.46 10.22 -19.35
C TRP A 21 -2.77 9.45 -19.34
N PHE A 22 -3.04 8.76 -18.24
CA PHE A 22 -4.28 8.08 -17.91
C PHE A 22 -4.98 8.83 -16.77
N SER A 23 -6.29 9.01 -16.88
CA SER A 23 -7.12 9.55 -15.81
C SER A 23 -8.47 8.87 -15.81
N GLU A 24 -8.87 8.37 -14.63
CA GLU A 24 -10.20 7.81 -14.41
C GLU A 24 -10.68 8.20 -13.01
N ILE A 25 -11.99 8.23 -12.79
CA ILE A 25 -12.59 8.52 -11.49
C ILE A 25 -13.16 7.21 -10.95
N SER A 26 -12.56 6.68 -9.88
CA SER A 26 -13.15 5.55 -9.15
C SER A 26 -14.28 6.03 -8.22
N PRO A 27 -15.11 5.12 -7.69
CA PRO A 27 -16.07 5.46 -6.64
C PRO A 27 -15.44 6.01 -5.34
N MET A 28 -14.14 5.78 -5.12
CA MET A 28 -13.43 6.12 -3.88
C MET A 28 -12.67 7.45 -3.98
N TRP A 29 -11.89 7.61 -5.05
CA TRP A 29 -11.08 8.78 -5.36
C TRP A 29 -10.73 8.84 -6.86
N PRO A 30 -10.35 10.01 -7.39
CA PRO A 30 -9.80 10.06 -8.73
C PRO A 30 -8.45 9.33 -8.79
N VAL A 31 -8.24 8.58 -9.87
CA VAL A 31 -7.04 7.78 -10.14
C VAL A 31 -6.36 8.34 -11.37
N TRP A 32 -5.08 8.70 -11.24
CA TRP A 32 -4.27 9.12 -12.37
C TRP A 32 -3.02 8.28 -12.50
N MET A 33 -2.59 8.09 -13.75
CA MET A 33 -1.22 7.68 -14.02
C MET A 33 -0.62 8.47 -15.15
N PHE A 34 0.68 8.63 -15.10
CA PHE A 34 1.41 9.22 -16.19
C PHE A 34 2.85 8.71 -16.22
N LEU A 35 3.47 8.85 -17.37
CA LEU A 35 4.91 8.64 -17.51
C LEU A 35 5.64 9.93 -17.11
N SER A 36 6.41 9.88 -16.03
CA SER A 36 7.33 10.95 -15.65
C SER A 36 8.59 10.92 -16.52
N SER A 37 9.15 12.10 -16.79
CA SER A 37 10.40 12.25 -17.54
C SER A 37 11.61 11.56 -16.90
N THR A 38 11.62 11.42 -15.57
CA THR A 38 12.80 10.92 -14.84
C THR A 38 12.49 9.90 -13.74
N TYR A 39 11.22 9.63 -13.44
CA TYR A 39 10.79 8.70 -12.38
C TYR A 39 10.02 7.47 -12.88
N GLY A 40 9.93 7.29 -14.20
CA GLY A 40 9.16 6.20 -14.80
C GLY A 40 7.66 6.44 -14.66
N LYS A 41 6.86 5.37 -14.64
CA LYS A 41 5.42 5.49 -14.42
C LYS A 41 5.12 5.93 -12.98
N VAL A 42 4.08 6.74 -12.83
CA VAL A 42 3.65 7.31 -11.54
C VAL A 42 2.18 6.97 -11.32
N LEU A 43 1.83 6.49 -10.12
CA LEU A 43 0.45 6.34 -9.67
C LEU A 43 0.09 7.48 -8.72
N VAL A 44 -1.05 8.12 -8.96
CA VAL A 44 -1.58 9.21 -8.13
C VAL A 44 -3.02 8.90 -7.76
N LEU A 45 -3.33 9.01 -6.48
CA LEU A 45 -4.69 8.90 -5.93
C LEU A 45 -5.03 10.21 -5.22
N ASP A 46 -6.18 10.79 -5.54
CA ASP A 46 -6.65 12.08 -4.98
C ASP A 46 -5.58 13.21 -4.97
N GLY A 47 -4.76 13.29 -6.02
CA GLY A 47 -3.71 14.29 -6.19
C GLY A 47 -2.43 13.99 -5.43
N VAL A 48 -2.37 12.88 -4.69
CA VAL A 48 -1.20 12.44 -3.93
C VAL A 48 -0.49 11.30 -4.67
N ILE A 49 0.81 11.47 -4.89
CA ILE A 49 1.66 10.42 -5.46
C ILE A 49 1.74 9.26 -4.48
N GLN A 50 1.31 8.09 -4.93
CA GLN A 50 1.41 6.85 -4.15
C GLN A 50 2.69 6.09 -4.46
N LEU A 51 3.08 6.01 -5.74
CA LEU A 51 4.30 5.32 -6.14
C LEU A 51 4.94 5.91 -7.40
N THR A 52 6.25 5.72 -7.52
CA THR A 52 6.98 5.86 -8.78
C THR A 52 7.85 4.62 -9.02
N GLU A 53 8.00 4.18 -10.27
CA GLU A 53 8.84 3.01 -10.59
C GLU A 53 10.30 3.17 -10.16
N ARG A 54 10.79 4.41 -10.05
CA ARG A 54 12.20 4.68 -9.72
C ARG A 54 12.54 4.48 -8.24
N ASP A 55 11.60 4.77 -7.33
CA ASP A 55 11.86 4.82 -5.90
C ASP A 55 10.90 3.97 -5.04
N GLU A 56 9.98 3.23 -5.65
CA GLU A 56 9.07 2.31 -4.95
C GLU A 56 9.80 1.35 -4.00
N CYS A 57 10.99 0.89 -4.37
CA CYS A 57 11.73 -0.11 -3.61
C CYS A 57 12.02 0.35 -2.19
N ALA A 58 12.38 1.62 -2.02
CA ALA A 58 12.75 2.17 -0.72
C ALA A 58 11.55 2.18 0.25
N TYR A 59 10.32 2.34 -0.24
CA TYR A 59 9.13 2.27 0.60
C TYR A 59 8.72 0.82 0.83
N GLN A 60 8.58 0.03 -0.23
CA GLN A 60 8.06 -1.34 -0.18
C GLN A 60 8.96 -2.26 0.64
N GLU A 61 10.29 -2.16 0.46
CA GLU A 61 11.25 -2.93 1.25
C GLU A 61 11.19 -2.54 2.73
N MET A 62 11.10 -1.24 3.04
CA MET A 62 11.13 -0.76 4.42
C MET A 62 9.84 -1.06 5.18
N ILE A 63 8.69 -0.84 4.56
CA ILE A 63 7.41 -1.12 5.21
C ILE A 63 7.26 -2.63 5.49
N THR A 64 7.83 -3.47 4.63
CA THR A 64 7.73 -4.93 4.71
C THR A 64 8.80 -5.58 5.57
N HIS A 65 10.08 -5.33 5.31
CA HIS A 65 11.16 -6.07 5.95
C HIS A 65 11.41 -5.65 7.40
N LEU A 66 11.17 -4.38 7.76
CA LEU A 66 11.30 -3.95 9.16
C LEU A 66 10.48 -4.81 10.13
N PRO A 67 9.17 -5.02 9.95
CA PRO A 67 8.39 -5.87 10.84
C PRO A 67 8.71 -7.35 10.66
N LEU A 68 8.81 -7.85 9.43
CA LEU A 68 8.96 -9.28 9.18
C LEU A 68 10.32 -9.84 9.59
N CYS A 69 11.40 -9.05 9.48
CA CYS A 69 12.72 -9.44 9.99
C CYS A 69 12.83 -9.29 11.52
N SER A 70 11.83 -8.70 12.17
CA SER A 70 11.83 -8.46 13.63
C SER A 70 11.11 -9.54 14.44
N ILE A 71 10.50 -10.52 13.77
CA ILE A 71 9.86 -11.68 14.39
C ILE A 71 10.40 -12.98 13.75
N PRO A 72 10.55 -14.06 14.54
CA PRO A 72 11.01 -15.32 13.98
C PRO A 72 9.90 -15.98 13.16
N ASN A 73 10.25 -16.44 11.95
CA ASN A 73 9.45 -17.35 11.12
C ASN A 73 7.97 -16.90 10.94
N PRO A 74 7.69 -15.69 10.42
CA PRO A 74 6.32 -15.25 10.16
C PRO A 74 5.64 -16.17 9.13
N LYS A 75 4.41 -16.60 9.42
CA LYS A 75 3.62 -17.54 8.59
C LYS A 75 2.40 -16.88 7.96
N LYS A 76 1.64 -16.10 8.72
CA LYS A 76 0.41 -15.45 8.24
C LYS A 76 0.50 -13.93 8.36
N VAL A 77 0.49 -13.27 7.21
CA VAL A 77 0.65 -11.81 7.09
C VAL A 77 -0.61 -11.20 6.49
N LEU A 78 -1.06 -10.07 7.05
CA LEU A 78 -2.13 -9.25 6.50
C LEU A 78 -1.55 -7.94 5.95
N VAL A 79 -1.97 -7.56 4.75
CA VAL A 79 -1.73 -6.24 4.16
C VAL A 79 -3.07 -5.52 4.05
N ILE A 80 -3.19 -4.33 4.64
CA ILE A 80 -4.34 -3.43 4.46
C ILE A 80 -3.92 -2.32 3.51
N GLY A 81 -4.69 -2.11 2.44
CA GLY A 81 -4.28 -1.31 1.30
C GLY A 81 -3.29 -2.06 0.41
N GLY A 82 -2.27 -1.39 -0.11
CA GLY A 82 -1.23 -2.00 -0.95
C GLY A 82 -1.72 -2.46 -2.32
N GLY A 83 -2.73 -1.78 -2.88
CA GLY A 83 -3.33 -2.08 -4.17
C GLY A 83 -2.35 -2.12 -5.36
N ASP A 84 -1.14 -1.55 -5.24
CA ASP A 84 -0.10 -1.68 -6.27
C ASP A 84 0.58 -3.06 -6.33
N GLY A 85 0.50 -3.84 -5.25
CA GLY A 85 1.02 -5.21 -5.16
C GLY A 85 2.51 -5.32 -4.80
N GLY A 86 3.21 -4.21 -4.65
CA GLY A 86 4.63 -4.21 -4.37
C GLY A 86 4.98 -4.67 -2.96
N VAL A 87 4.20 -4.30 -1.95
CA VAL A 87 4.32 -4.90 -0.60
C VAL A 87 4.14 -6.42 -0.65
N LEU A 88 3.22 -6.93 -1.47
CA LEU A 88 3.03 -8.38 -1.62
C LEU A 88 4.25 -9.05 -2.22
N ARG A 89 4.88 -8.41 -3.22
CA ARG A 89 6.14 -8.88 -3.81
C ARG A 89 7.24 -9.00 -2.76
N GLU A 90 7.36 -8.02 -1.87
CA GLU A 90 8.36 -8.03 -0.81
C GLU A 90 8.04 -9.03 0.31
N VAL A 91 6.76 -9.19 0.69
CA VAL A 91 6.33 -10.22 1.66
C VAL A 91 6.66 -11.61 1.12
N SER A 92 6.46 -11.82 -0.18
CA SER A 92 6.69 -13.08 -0.86
C SER A 92 8.16 -13.54 -0.82
N ARG A 93 9.11 -12.64 -0.56
CA ARG A 93 10.53 -13.02 -0.36
C ARG A 93 10.78 -13.82 0.91
N HIS A 94 9.87 -13.76 1.88
CA HIS A 94 10.00 -14.52 3.13
C HIS A 94 9.49 -15.95 2.91
N SER A 95 10.41 -16.91 2.85
CA SER A 95 10.08 -18.33 2.59
C SER A 95 9.28 -18.98 3.72
N SER A 96 9.28 -18.39 4.92
CA SER A 96 8.47 -18.86 6.05
C SER A 96 6.99 -18.52 5.92
N VAL A 97 6.65 -17.53 5.10
CA VAL A 97 5.26 -17.06 4.95
C VAL A 97 4.48 -18.10 4.18
N GLU A 98 3.38 -18.56 4.79
CA GLU A 98 2.47 -19.58 4.28
C GLU A 98 1.20 -18.96 3.69
N LYS A 99 0.78 -17.78 4.19
CA LYS A 99 -0.44 -17.09 3.76
C LYS A 99 -0.27 -15.57 3.81
N ILE A 100 -0.69 -14.91 2.73
CA ILE A 100 -0.70 -13.45 2.58
C ILE A 100 -2.13 -13.03 2.28
N ASP A 101 -2.83 -12.44 3.24
CA ASP A 101 -4.14 -11.83 2.99
C ASP A 101 -3.92 -10.35 2.66
N ILE A 102 -4.55 -9.84 1.61
CA ILE A 102 -4.57 -8.40 1.29
C ILE A 102 -6.01 -7.91 1.24
N CYS A 103 -6.31 -6.80 1.92
CA CYS A 103 -7.60 -6.12 1.85
C CYS A 103 -7.41 -4.73 1.24
N GLU A 104 -7.84 -4.56 0.00
CA GLU A 104 -7.79 -3.31 -0.75
C GLU A 104 -9.22 -2.81 -0.97
N ILE A 105 -9.47 -1.53 -0.71
CA ILE A 105 -10.82 -0.96 -0.80
C ILE A 105 -11.20 -0.66 -2.24
N ASP A 106 -10.24 -0.29 -3.07
CA ASP A 106 -10.48 0.15 -4.44
C ASP A 106 -9.96 -0.86 -5.47
N LYS A 107 -10.89 -1.60 -6.06
CA LYS A 107 -10.58 -2.56 -7.14
C LYS A 107 -9.91 -1.88 -8.34
N MET A 108 -10.24 -0.62 -8.62
CA MET A 108 -9.65 0.10 -9.75
C MET A 108 -8.14 0.24 -9.57
N VAL A 109 -7.67 0.52 -8.35
CA VAL A 109 -6.23 0.61 -8.04
C VAL A 109 -5.52 -0.71 -8.35
N VAL A 110 -6.13 -1.85 -7.99
CA VAL A 110 -5.57 -3.18 -8.30
C VAL A 110 -5.50 -3.43 -9.79
N ASP A 111 -6.60 -3.18 -10.50
CA ASP A 111 -6.71 -3.46 -11.95
C ASP A 111 -5.71 -2.60 -12.74
N VAL A 112 -5.68 -1.30 -12.43
CA VAL A 112 -4.74 -0.33 -13.01
C VAL A 112 -3.30 -0.73 -12.70
N SER A 113 -3.00 -1.13 -11.47
CA SER A 113 -1.65 -1.54 -11.10
C SER A 113 -1.18 -2.79 -11.84
N LYS A 114 -2.05 -3.80 -11.98
CA LYS A 114 -1.77 -4.98 -12.80
C LYS A 114 -1.53 -4.66 -14.27
N GLN A 115 -2.29 -3.72 -14.82
CA GLN A 115 -2.17 -3.35 -16.23
C GLN A 115 -0.89 -2.54 -16.52
N PHE A 116 -0.56 -1.57 -15.67
CA PHE A 116 0.47 -0.57 -16.00
C PHE A 116 1.78 -0.74 -15.22
N PHE A 117 1.76 -1.44 -14.08
CA PHE A 117 2.93 -1.71 -13.25
C PHE A 117 3.15 -3.22 -13.07
N PRO A 118 3.30 -4.01 -14.15
CA PRO A 118 3.36 -5.48 -14.04
C PRO A 118 4.51 -5.98 -13.16
N ARG A 119 5.62 -5.23 -13.07
CA ARG A 119 6.75 -5.56 -12.19
C ARG A 119 6.47 -5.33 -10.70
N VAL A 120 5.57 -4.40 -10.38
CA VAL A 120 5.16 -4.11 -8.99
C VAL A 120 4.03 -5.08 -8.63
N ALA A 121 3.01 -5.16 -9.49
CA ALA A 121 1.83 -5.99 -9.32
C ALA A 121 2.08 -7.50 -9.41
N VAL A 122 3.27 -7.96 -9.80
CA VAL A 122 3.67 -9.38 -9.78
C VAL A 122 3.48 -10.02 -8.41
N GLY A 123 3.46 -9.22 -7.33
CA GLY A 123 3.13 -9.72 -6.00
C GLY A 123 1.76 -10.40 -5.90
N PHE A 124 0.79 -10.01 -6.75
CA PHE A 124 -0.52 -10.66 -6.81
C PHE A 124 -0.50 -12.07 -7.41
N ASP A 125 0.58 -12.46 -8.11
CA ASP A 125 0.69 -13.77 -8.76
C ASP A 125 1.20 -14.86 -7.81
N ASP A 126 1.65 -14.50 -6.60
CA ASP A 126 2.10 -15.48 -5.61
C ASP A 126 0.91 -16.31 -5.10
N PRO A 127 0.97 -17.66 -5.14
CA PRO A 127 -0.15 -18.53 -4.78
C PRO A 127 -0.56 -18.44 -3.30
N ARG A 128 0.28 -17.84 -2.45
CA ARG A 128 -0.03 -17.61 -1.04
C ARG A 128 -0.91 -16.38 -0.84
N VAL A 129 -1.06 -15.53 -1.86
CA VAL A 129 -1.84 -14.29 -1.80
C VAL A 129 -3.34 -14.58 -1.93
N THR A 130 -4.13 -13.88 -1.13
CA THR A 130 -5.59 -13.85 -1.26
C THR A 130 -6.06 -12.41 -1.17
N LEU A 131 -6.59 -11.92 -2.29
CA LEU A 131 -7.12 -10.58 -2.43
C LEU A 131 -8.58 -10.52 -1.98
N HIS A 132 -8.83 -9.64 -1.03
CA HIS A 132 -10.15 -9.26 -0.55
C HIS A 132 -10.40 -7.82 -1.00
N ILE A 133 -11.43 -7.59 -1.80
CA ILE A 133 -11.87 -6.23 -2.13
C ILE A 133 -12.87 -5.77 -1.08
N GLY A 134 -12.53 -4.74 -0.33
CA GLY A 134 -13.37 -4.19 0.73
C GLY A 134 -12.64 -3.33 1.75
N ASP A 135 -13.40 -2.79 2.68
CA ASP A 135 -12.89 -1.94 3.76
C ASP A 135 -12.04 -2.75 4.76
N GLY A 136 -10.77 -2.34 4.91
CA GLY A 136 -9.83 -2.92 5.86
C GLY A 136 -10.26 -2.84 7.32
N VAL A 137 -11.04 -1.82 7.71
CA VAL A 137 -11.60 -1.68 9.06
C VAL A 137 -12.64 -2.78 9.30
N ALA A 138 -13.58 -2.94 8.37
CA ALA A 138 -14.59 -4.00 8.44
C ALA A 138 -13.95 -5.40 8.40
N PHE A 139 -12.95 -5.60 7.53
CA PHE A 139 -12.19 -6.84 7.44
C PHE A 139 -11.55 -7.20 8.79
N LEU A 140 -10.79 -6.27 9.39
CA LEU A 140 -10.11 -6.52 10.67
C LEU A 140 -11.06 -6.78 11.84
N LYS A 141 -12.25 -6.18 11.85
CA LYS A 141 -13.27 -6.47 12.87
C LYS A 141 -13.73 -7.93 12.82
N ALA A 142 -13.83 -8.50 11.62
CA ALA A 142 -14.25 -9.88 11.40
C ALA A 142 -13.14 -10.92 11.68
N VAL A 143 -11.88 -10.48 11.77
CA VAL A 143 -10.74 -11.37 12.04
C VAL A 143 -10.80 -11.94 13.47
N PRO A 144 -10.65 -13.27 13.64
CA PRO A 144 -10.52 -13.89 14.95
C PRO A 144 -9.28 -13.42 15.72
N GLU A 145 -9.35 -13.43 17.05
CA GLU A 145 -8.21 -13.03 17.88
C GLU A 145 -6.98 -13.90 17.62
N GLY A 146 -5.81 -13.26 17.53
CA GLY A 146 -4.53 -13.96 17.42
C GLY A 146 -4.27 -14.67 16.09
N THR A 147 -4.94 -14.26 15.01
CA THR A 147 -4.84 -14.89 13.68
C THR A 147 -3.52 -14.59 12.96
N TYR A 148 -3.01 -13.36 13.05
CA TYR A 148 -1.88 -12.90 12.22
C TYR A 148 -0.56 -12.79 13.01
N ASP A 149 0.54 -13.12 12.34
CA ASP A 149 1.90 -12.85 12.82
C ASP A 149 2.28 -11.38 12.66
N ALA A 150 1.90 -10.81 11.51
CA ALA A 150 2.16 -9.44 11.15
C ALA A 150 0.98 -8.80 10.42
N VAL A 151 0.75 -7.52 10.68
CA VAL A 151 -0.18 -6.66 9.94
C VAL A 151 0.59 -5.47 9.39
N ILE A 152 0.56 -5.30 8.07
CA ILE A 152 1.14 -4.16 7.36
C ILE A 152 -0.01 -3.27 6.89
N VAL A 153 0.01 -1.99 7.27
CA VAL A 153 -0.99 -0.99 6.87
C VAL A 153 -0.34 -0.07 5.86
N ASP A 154 -0.52 -0.40 4.59
CA ASP A 154 -0.02 0.31 3.41
C ASP A 154 -1.14 1.16 2.80
N SER A 155 -1.53 2.20 3.53
CA SER A 155 -2.67 3.05 3.21
C SER A 155 -2.25 4.41 2.65
N SER A 156 -3.11 5.00 1.81
CA SER A 156 -3.03 6.40 1.41
C SER A 156 -3.17 7.37 2.60
N ASP A 157 -2.87 8.66 2.37
CA ASP A 157 -3.02 9.76 3.32
C ASP A 157 -4.38 9.74 4.06
N PRO A 158 -4.47 10.30 5.29
CA PRO A 158 -5.62 10.19 6.18
C PRO A 158 -6.77 11.13 5.77
N ILE A 159 -7.06 11.15 4.48
CA ILE A 159 -8.09 11.95 3.82
C ILE A 159 -8.95 10.95 3.05
N GLY A 160 -10.27 11.12 3.16
CA GLY A 160 -11.21 10.23 2.49
C GLY A 160 -11.19 8.81 3.08
N PRO A 161 -11.17 7.75 2.24
CA PRO A 161 -11.41 6.36 2.68
C PRO A 161 -10.43 5.79 3.70
N ALA A 162 -9.21 6.34 3.81
CA ALA A 162 -8.20 5.85 4.75
C ALA A 162 -8.31 6.48 6.15
N GLN A 163 -9.19 7.46 6.38
CA GLN A 163 -9.26 8.20 7.64
C GLN A 163 -9.41 7.30 8.87
N GLU A 164 -10.30 6.31 8.81
CA GLU A 164 -10.57 5.40 9.93
C GLU A 164 -9.36 4.52 10.30
N LEU A 165 -8.43 4.28 9.37
CA LEU A 165 -7.21 3.49 9.61
C LEU A 165 -6.24 4.17 10.59
N PHE A 166 -6.48 5.45 10.91
CA PHE A 166 -5.66 6.23 11.84
C PHE A 166 -6.32 6.46 13.19
N GLU A 167 -7.49 5.87 13.40
CA GLU A 167 -8.24 6.02 14.63
C GLU A 167 -7.98 4.88 15.62
N LYS A 168 -8.19 5.18 16.91
CA LYS A 168 -8.00 4.22 18.01
C LYS A 168 -8.75 2.88 17.80
N PRO A 169 -10.02 2.85 17.33
CA PRO A 169 -10.75 1.59 17.14
C PRO A 169 -10.10 0.65 16.13
N PHE A 170 -9.48 1.19 15.09
CA PHE A 170 -8.73 0.41 14.10
C PHE A 170 -7.52 -0.27 14.76
N PHE A 171 -6.70 0.48 15.49
CA PHE A 171 -5.53 -0.09 16.18
C PHE A 171 -5.92 -1.13 17.25
N GLN A 172 -7.07 -0.99 17.90
CA GLN A 172 -7.60 -2.03 18.80
C GLN A 172 -7.94 -3.32 18.04
N SER A 173 -8.52 -3.19 16.85
CA SER A 173 -8.85 -4.32 15.97
C SER A 173 -7.57 -5.01 15.47
N VAL A 174 -6.54 -4.24 15.08
CA VAL A 174 -5.21 -4.80 14.72
C VAL A 174 -4.59 -5.53 15.91
N ALA A 175 -4.59 -4.93 17.10
CA ALA A 175 -4.02 -5.55 18.29
C ALA A 175 -4.73 -6.85 18.70
N LYS A 176 -6.05 -6.96 18.45
CA LYS A 176 -6.83 -8.20 18.61
C LYS A 176 -6.45 -9.24 17.55
N ALA A 177 -6.34 -8.82 16.29
CA ALA A 177 -6.03 -9.72 15.18
C ALA A 177 -4.63 -10.34 15.27
N LEU A 178 -3.67 -9.62 15.88
CA LEU A 178 -2.30 -10.10 16.07
C LEU A 178 -2.19 -11.13 17.20
N ARG A 179 -1.41 -12.20 16.95
CA ARG A 179 -1.04 -13.16 17.99
C ARG A 179 -0.17 -12.51 19.08
N PRO A 180 -0.01 -13.15 20.26
CA PRO A 180 0.98 -12.70 21.23
C PRO A 180 2.38 -12.57 20.60
N GLY A 181 2.97 -11.37 20.72
CA GLY A 181 4.26 -11.04 20.12
C GLY A 181 4.24 -10.81 18.60
N GLY A 182 3.05 -10.73 17.99
CA GLY A 182 2.89 -10.26 16.62
C GLY A 182 3.19 -8.76 16.48
N VAL A 183 3.42 -8.31 15.26
CA VAL A 183 3.89 -6.95 14.97
C VAL A 183 2.98 -6.23 13.99
N MET A 184 2.92 -4.91 14.11
CA MET A 184 2.26 -4.03 13.16
C MET A 184 3.27 -3.03 12.60
N HIS A 185 3.20 -2.77 11.30
CA HIS A 185 3.83 -1.61 10.67
C HIS A 185 2.76 -0.84 9.90
N SER A 186 2.70 0.47 10.10
CA SER A 186 1.80 1.36 9.39
C SER A 186 2.62 2.42 8.68
N ALA A 187 2.20 2.79 7.47
CA ALA A 187 2.63 4.04 6.87
C ALA A 187 2.38 5.19 7.87
N ALA A 188 3.41 5.98 8.14
CA ALA A 188 3.31 7.17 8.97
C ALA A 188 3.78 8.36 8.15
N PHE A 189 2.80 9.12 7.66
CA PHE A 189 3.02 10.22 6.72
C PHE A 189 4.01 11.26 7.23
N SER A 190 4.53 12.04 6.29
CA SER A 190 5.57 13.05 6.50
C SER A 190 5.17 14.22 7.41
N LEU A 191 3.89 14.35 7.80
CA LEU A 191 3.41 15.40 8.69
C LEU A 191 3.69 15.07 10.17
N PRO A 192 4.62 15.77 10.84
CA PRO A 192 5.03 15.42 12.22
C PRO A 192 3.90 15.50 13.24
N SER A 193 2.93 16.40 13.02
CA SER A 193 1.74 16.55 13.86
C SER A 193 0.79 15.36 13.74
N PHE A 194 0.65 14.81 12.53
CA PHE A 194 -0.20 13.64 12.29
C PHE A 194 0.48 12.37 12.77
N ALA A 195 1.77 12.19 12.45
CA ALA A 195 2.58 11.10 12.98
C ALA A 195 2.51 11.04 14.51
N ARG A 196 2.56 12.20 15.21
CA ARG A 196 2.39 12.25 16.67
C ARG A 196 1.03 11.75 17.13
N LYS A 197 -0.08 12.15 16.49
CA LYS A 197 -1.43 11.66 16.84
C LYS A 197 -1.55 10.16 16.65
N VAL A 198 -0.99 9.62 15.56
CA VAL A 198 -0.96 8.19 15.29
C VAL A 198 -0.15 7.46 16.37
N ILE A 199 1.06 7.94 16.67
CA ILE A 199 1.93 7.40 17.72
C ILE A 199 1.21 7.40 19.07
N GLU A 200 0.59 8.51 19.46
CA GLU A 200 -0.15 8.62 20.73
C GLU A 200 -1.35 7.67 20.81
N SER A 201 -2.12 7.54 19.72
CA SER A 201 -3.25 6.63 19.65
C SER A 201 -2.80 5.18 19.81
N ILE A 202 -1.74 4.78 19.11
CA ILE A 202 -1.21 3.41 19.18
C ILE A 202 -0.61 3.14 20.56
N ASP A 203 0.15 4.08 21.12
CA ASP A 203 0.76 3.95 22.43
C ASP A 203 -0.29 3.80 23.54
N ARG A 204 -1.41 4.55 23.49
CA ARG A 204 -2.55 4.35 24.41
C ARG A 204 -3.15 2.96 24.28
N VAL A 205 -3.27 2.41 23.07
CA VAL A 205 -3.77 1.05 22.85
C VAL A 205 -2.80 0.02 23.44
N CYS A 206 -1.50 0.17 23.22
CA CYS A 206 -0.47 -0.73 23.73
C CYS A 206 -0.45 -0.76 25.28
N ARG A 207 -0.54 0.42 25.93
CA ARG A 207 -0.64 0.52 27.39
C ARG A 207 -1.92 -0.13 27.93
N GLY A 208 -3.05 0.05 27.25
CA GLY A 208 -4.35 -0.51 27.65
C GLY A 208 -4.43 -2.04 27.50
N ALA A 209 -3.76 -2.61 26.50
CA ALA A 209 -3.81 -4.04 26.20
C ALA A 209 -2.97 -4.92 27.15
N ARG A 210 -2.19 -4.36 28.09
CA ARG A 210 -1.21 -5.08 28.96
C ARG A 210 -0.27 -6.04 28.20
N ARG A 211 -0.11 -5.87 26.87
CA ARG A 211 0.77 -6.70 26.03
C ARG A 211 2.18 -6.13 26.07
N ARG A 212 3.07 -6.76 26.85
CA ARG A 212 4.47 -6.31 27.08
C ARG A 212 5.40 -6.36 25.86
N ARG A 213 4.94 -6.84 24.69
CA ARG A 213 5.76 -6.97 23.47
C ARG A 213 4.95 -6.68 22.21
N PHE A 214 4.37 -5.48 22.11
CA PHE A 214 3.95 -4.93 20.82
C PHE A 214 5.11 -4.08 20.30
N ARG A 215 5.69 -4.44 19.15
CA ARG A 215 6.76 -3.65 18.51
C ARG A 215 6.18 -2.98 17.27
N ILE A 216 6.42 -1.68 17.18
CA ILE A 216 5.93 -0.83 16.10
C ILE A 216 7.15 -0.20 15.44
N TYR A 217 7.20 -0.32 14.13
CA TYR A 217 8.24 0.27 13.30
C TYR A 217 7.65 1.48 12.58
N TYR A 218 8.49 2.50 12.36
CA TYR A 218 8.14 3.70 11.61
C TYR A 218 9.25 3.98 10.61
N TYR A 219 8.87 4.23 9.36
CA TYR A 219 9.77 4.69 8.30
C TYR A 219 9.24 5.99 7.69
N LYS A 220 10.17 6.92 7.40
CA LYS A 220 9.86 8.24 6.83
C LYS A 220 10.56 8.37 5.48
N MET A 221 9.79 8.34 4.39
CA MET A 221 10.31 8.57 3.04
C MET A 221 9.87 9.93 2.52
N TYR A 222 10.79 10.66 1.87
CA TYR A 222 10.52 11.92 1.17
C TYR A 222 10.57 11.67 -0.33
N ILE A 223 9.42 11.59 -1.00
CA ILE A 223 9.39 11.75 -2.46
C ILE A 223 9.48 13.25 -2.75
N ARG A 224 10.69 13.75 -3.03
CA ARG A 224 10.91 15.14 -3.43
C ARG A 224 10.87 15.25 -4.96
N ALA A 225 9.69 15.07 -5.55
CA ALA A 225 9.51 15.26 -6.99
C ALA A 225 9.39 16.77 -7.30
N LYS A 226 10.41 17.36 -7.94
CA LYS A 226 10.28 18.65 -8.63
C LYS A 226 9.71 18.38 -10.02
N PHE A 227 8.43 18.64 -10.23
CA PHE A 227 7.84 18.64 -11.57
C PHE A 227 8.15 19.96 -12.25
N SER A 228 8.79 19.91 -13.42
CA SER A 228 8.81 21.02 -14.37
C SER A 228 7.84 20.63 -15.48
N ILE A 229 6.71 21.32 -15.55
CA ILE A 229 5.77 21.21 -16.67
C ILE A 229 6.33 22.11 -17.76
N THR A 230 7.08 21.54 -18.71
CA THR A 230 7.41 22.25 -19.95
C THR A 230 6.28 21.99 -20.94
N THR A 231 5.43 22.99 -21.14
CA THR A 231 4.51 23.04 -22.29
C THR A 231 5.34 23.18 -23.57
N PRO A 232 5.13 22.35 -24.60
CA PRO A 232 5.61 22.66 -25.94
C PRO A 232 4.87 23.89 -26.46
N ILE A 233 5.60 24.86 -27.02
CA ILE A 233 5.07 25.97 -27.81
C ILE A 233 4.64 25.43 -29.17
#